data_AF-A0A344UXW1-F1
#
_entry.id   AF-A0A344UXW1-F1
#
_cell.length_a   1.000
_cell.length_b   1.000
_cell.length_c   1.000
_cell.angle_alpha   90.00
_cell.angle_beta   90.00
_cell.angle_gamma   90.00
#
_symmetry.space_group_name_H-M   'P 1'
#
loop_
_entity.id
_entity.type
_entity.pdbx_description
1 polymer ?
#
loop_
_entity_poly.entity_id
_entity_poly.type
_entity_poly.pdbx_seq_one_letter_code
_entity_poly.pdbx_strand_id
1 'polypeptide(L)'
;MIIQPKIPIDRLIFRMGYARRPRFWRGDVVTLGTEDDLPQALTRAFIRLATRALDQGLLKGYQEIEARLPVLRGRIREADQIRHHWGRTIPLEVRYDEFTVDIPENQILLAATLRLFKLPTTRHKQRAALQRLRLQLTDVTPPSARPTWTPSRLNARYQPALEIAELILAGRSFEQRAGDVRVTGYLFSMAKIFEDFVAVALAEALKPYGGRASFQYPTHLDDGDLVDVRPDFVWLREGRPVIVADAKYKAEKPAGFPNADLYQLLAYCTVLDLPVGHLIYAKGNEPSRQYTVRRAGTRLVAHTLDLSLPPADLLACMGALADRLMAGVQTLARRP
;
A
#
# COMPACT_ATOMS: atom_id res chain seq x y z
N MET A 1 18.69 17.98 -3.24
CA MET A 1 19.37 16.70 -2.99
C MET A 1 18.39 15.58 -3.32
N ILE A 2 18.64 14.84 -4.41
CA ILE A 2 17.81 13.70 -4.81
C ILE A 2 18.41 12.47 -4.13
N ILE A 3 17.68 11.85 -3.21
CA ILE A 3 18.10 10.57 -2.62
C ILE A 3 17.81 9.49 -3.66
N GLN A 4 18.82 9.10 -4.43
CA GLN A 4 18.68 7.96 -5.35
C GLN A 4 18.63 6.66 -4.54
N PRO A 5 17.57 5.84 -4.69
CA PRO A 5 17.51 4.55 -4.02
C PRO A 5 18.60 3.62 -4.58
N LYS A 6 19.32 2.90 -3.70
CA LYS A 6 20.31 1.85 -4.08
C LYS A 6 19.66 0.64 -4.79
N ILE A 7 18.36 0.67 -5.07
CA ILE A 7 17.55 -0.42 -5.63
C ILE A 7 16.91 0.08 -6.93
N PRO A 8 16.87 -0.73 -8.00
CA PRO A 8 16.20 -0.35 -9.24
C PRO A 8 14.75 0.09 -9.01
N ILE A 9 14.34 1.14 -9.73
CA ILE A 9 13.05 1.83 -9.52
C ILE A 9 11.85 0.94 -9.88
N ASP A 10 12.00 0.08 -10.89
CA ASP A 10 10.99 -0.91 -11.26
C ASP A 10 10.68 -1.87 -10.08
N ARG A 11 11.72 -2.32 -9.37
CA ARG A 11 11.58 -3.15 -8.16
C ARG A 11 10.88 -2.39 -7.04
N LEU A 12 11.12 -1.09 -6.94
CA LEU A 12 10.48 -0.25 -5.93
C LEU A 12 8.98 -0.06 -6.20
N ILE A 13 8.62 0.24 -7.44
CA ILE A 13 7.21 0.38 -7.84
C ILE A 13 6.48 -0.95 -7.69
N PHE A 14 7.10 -2.07 -8.06
CA PHE A 14 6.54 -3.40 -7.80
C PHE A 14 6.20 -3.61 -6.32
N ARG A 15 7.12 -3.30 -5.39
CA ARG A 15 6.89 -3.47 -3.94
C ARG A 15 5.75 -2.59 -3.42
N MET A 16 5.72 -1.33 -3.84
CA MET A 16 4.65 -0.40 -3.49
C MET A 16 3.29 -0.89 -3.99
N GLY A 17 3.25 -1.40 -5.22
CA GLY A 17 2.05 -1.96 -5.83
C GLY A 17 1.61 -3.26 -5.18
N TYR A 18 2.53 -4.20 -5.00
CA TYR A 18 2.27 -5.50 -4.40
C TYR A 18 1.72 -5.39 -2.99
N ALA A 19 2.29 -4.51 -2.15
CA ALA A 19 1.79 -4.26 -0.79
C ALA A 19 0.32 -3.80 -0.77
N ARG A 20 -0.15 -3.14 -1.85
CA ARG A 20 -1.55 -2.71 -1.96
C ARG A 20 -2.44 -3.78 -2.56
N ARG A 21 -2.04 -4.36 -3.70
CA ARG A 21 -2.86 -5.28 -4.51
C ARG A 21 -2.01 -6.47 -5.04
N PRO A 22 -1.71 -7.47 -4.20
CA PRO A 22 -0.81 -8.58 -4.56
C PRO A 22 -1.21 -9.34 -5.83
N ARG A 23 -2.50 -9.59 -6.02
CA ARG A 23 -3.02 -10.36 -7.16
C ARG A 23 -2.77 -9.65 -8.50
N PHE A 24 -2.93 -8.33 -8.53
CA PHE A 24 -2.73 -7.54 -9.74
C PHE A 24 -1.24 -7.47 -10.11
N TRP A 25 -0.39 -7.20 -9.12
CA TRP A 25 1.03 -6.95 -9.35
C TRP A 25 1.86 -8.22 -9.59
N ARG A 26 1.32 -9.43 -9.37
CA ARG A 26 1.95 -10.69 -9.78
C ARG A 26 1.99 -10.91 -11.30
N GLY A 27 1.09 -10.30 -12.07
CA GLY A 27 0.89 -10.61 -13.49
C GLY A 27 1.75 -9.82 -14.48
N ASP A 28 2.87 -9.21 -14.05
CA ASP A 28 3.74 -8.36 -14.89
C ASP A 28 2.99 -7.31 -15.74
N VAL A 29 1.89 -6.77 -15.21
CA VAL A 29 0.97 -5.90 -15.98
C VAL A 29 1.56 -4.52 -16.26
N VAL A 30 2.57 -4.09 -15.48
CA VAL A 30 3.19 -2.77 -15.58
C VAL A 30 4.65 -2.90 -15.98
N THR A 31 4.95 -2.80 -17.27
CA THR A 31 6.34 -2.67 -17.74
C THR A 31 6.85 -1.25 -17.44
N LEU A 32 7.88 -1.15 -16.61
CA LEU A 32 8.52 0.11 -16.26
C LEU A 32 9.83 0.21 -17.05
N GLY A 33 10.07 1.39 -17.64
CA GLY A 33 11.34 1.64 -18.31
C GLY A 33 12.47 1.79 -17.28
N THR A 34 13.71 1.68 -17.75
CA THR A 34 14.90 2.08 -16.99
C THR A 34 14.92 3.60 -16.88
N GLU A 35 14.34 4.12 -15.82
CA GLU A 35 14.38 5.55 -15.48
C GLU A 35 15.26 5.74 -14.26
N ASP A 36 15.95 6.88 -14.20
CA ASP A 36 16.90 7.20 -13.12
C ASP A 36 16.22 7.72 -11.85
N ASP A 37 14.93 8.09 -11.93
CA ASP A 37 14.19 8.71 -10.83
C ASP A 37 12.73 8.20 -10.71
N LEU A 38 12.30 7.93 -9.47
CA LEU A 38 11.01 7.31 -9.16
C LEU A 38 9.81 8.18 -9.56
N PRO A 39 9.74 9.48 -9.23
CA PRO A 39 8.71 10.38 -9.74
C PRO A 39 8.61 10.39 -11.27
N GLN A 40 9.72 10.33 -11.99
CA GLN A 40 9.71 10.29 -13.45
C GLN A 40 9.15 8.97 -13.97
N ALA A 41 9.56 7.85 -13.38
CA ALA A 41 9.05 6.52 -13.70
C ALA A 41 7.53 6.43 -13.48
N LEU A 42 7.05 6.89 -12.32
CA LEU A 42 5.61 6.92 -12.00
C LEU A 42 4.85 7.84 -12.96
N THR A 43 5.39 9.03 -13.27
CA THR A 43 4.76 9.98 -14.20
C THR A 43 4.63 9.38 -15.60
N ARG A 44 5.70 8.78 -16.13
CA ARG A 44 5.71 8.18 -17.47
C ARG A 44 4.80 6.95 -17.54
N ALA A 45 4.82 6.11 -16.52
CA ALA A 45 3.93 4.95 -16.42
C ALA A 45 2.46 5.38 -16.36
N PHE A 46 2.15 6.37 -15.51
CA PHE A 46 0.81 6.92 -15.38
C PHE A 46 0.29 7.48 -16.70
N ILE A 47 1.06 8.37 -17.36
CA ILE A 47 0.64 8.97 -18.63
C ILE A 47 0.32 7.88 -19.65
N ARG A 48 1.20 6.90 -19.83
CA ARG A 48 1.01 5.81 -20.80
C ARG A 48 -0.24 4.98 -20.49
N LEU A 49 -0.42 4.58 -19.22
CA LEU A 49 -1.54 3.72 -18.82
C LEU A 49 -2.87 4.48 -18.81
N ALA A 50 -2.88 5.73 -18.36
CA ALA A 50 -4.06 6.58 -18.37
C ALA A 50 -4.49 6.90 -19.80
N THR A 51 -3.58 7.28 -20.70
CA THR A 51 -3.91 7.46 -22.12
C THR A 51 -4.57 6.21 -22.69
N ARG A 52 -3.95 5.03 -22.51
CA ARG A 52 -4.52 3.76 -22.97
C ARG A 52 -5.90 3.46 -22.38
N ALA A 53 -6.12 3.78 -21.11
CA ALA A 53 -7.41 3.59 -20.46
C ALA A 53 -8.50 4.52 -21.05
N LEU A 54 -8.13 5.76 -21.39
CA LEU A 54 -9.04 6.78 -21.93
C LEU A 54 -9.22 6.74 -23.45
N ASP A 55 -8.36 6.01 -24.19
CA ASP A 55 -8.39 5.95 -25.67
C ASP A 55 -9.75 5.49 -26.24
N GLN A 56 -10.50 4.70 -25.48
CA GLN A 56 -11.84 4.21 -25.83
C GLN A 56 -12.97 5.02 -25.16
N GLY A 57 -12.70 6.27 -24.78
CA GLY A 57 -13.62 7.14 -24.07
C GLY A 57 -13.66 6.93 -22.56
N LEU A 58 -14.28 7.88 -21.85
CA LEU A 58 -14.45 7.80 -20.40
C LEU A 58 -15.32 6.61 -20.01
N LEU A 59 -14.93 5.91 -18.96
CA LEU A 59 -15.80 4.92 -18.34
C LEU A 59 -17.00 5.66 -17.72
N LYS A 60 -18.20 5.16 -18.00
CA LYS A 60 -19.44 5.62 -17.38
C LYS A 60 -19.89 4.58 -16.36
N GLY A 61 -20.47 5.06 -15.26
CA GLY A 61 -21.01 4.20 -14.22
C GLY A 61 -22.20 4.87 -13.55
N TYR A 62 -22.90 4.08 -12.76
CA TYR A 62 -23.99 4.58 -11.93
C TYR A 62 -23.42 5.13 -10.62
N GLN A 63 -23.78 6.37 -10.31
CA GLN A 63 -23.50 6.99 -9.04
C GLN A 63 -24.83 7.30 -8.34
N GLU A 64 -24.97 6.86 -7.10
CA GLU A 64 -26.12 7.20 -6.27
C GLU A 64 -26.00 8.68 -5.87
N ILE A 65 -27.00 9.47 -6.26
CA ILE A 65 -27.09 10.89 -5.95
C ILE A 65 -28.25 11.10 -5.00
N GLU A 66 -27.95 11.75 -3.89
CA GLU A 66 -28.94 12.29 -2.98
C GLU A 66 -29.14 13.78 -3.28
N ALA A 67 -30.35 14.16 -3.61
CA ALA A 67 -30.66 15.53 -4.02
C ALA A 67 -32.03 15.98 -3.48
N ARG A 68 -32.17 17.29 -3.35
CA ARG A 68 -33.43 17.96 -3.02
C ARG A 68 -34.02 18.54 -4.30
N LEU A 69 -35.06 17.93 -4.86
CA LEU A 69 -35.63 18.30 -6.16
C LEU A 69 -37.11 18.66 -6.07
N PRO A 70 -37.62 19.57 -6.93
CA PRO A 70 -39.05 19.87 -6.98
C PRO A 70 -39.89 18.76 -7.63
N VAL A 71 -39.24 17.74 -8.20
CA VAL A 71 -39.86 16.63 -8.92
C VAL A 71 -39.35 15.30 -8.38
N LEU A 72 -40.17 14.25 -8.48
CA LEU A 72 -39.76 12.91 -8.11
C LEU A 72 -38.83 12.32 -9.17
N ARG A 73 -37.56 12.11 -8.81
CA ARG A 73 -36.57 11.36 -9.60
C ARG A 73 -36.01 10.24 -8.72
N GLY A 74 -36.20 8.99 -9.13
CA GLY A 74 -35.80 7.82 -8.33
C GLY A 74 -36.73 7.58 -7.13
N ARG A 75 -36.15 7.41 -5.94
CA ARG A 75 -36.89 7.10 -4.70
C ARG A 75 -36.86 8.28 -3.74
N ILE A 76 -37.94 8.49 -2.98
CA ILE A 76 -37.97 9.48 -1.90
C ILE A 76 -37.16 8.94 -0.72
N ARG A 77 -36.46 9.82 -0.01
CA ARG A 77 -35.84 9.52 1.27
C ARG A 77 -36.82 9.89 2.39
N GLU A 78 -37.75 9.00 2.72
CA GLU A 78 -38.92 9.33 3.55
C GLU A 78 -38.51 9.83 4.94
N ALA A 79 -37.51 9.21 5.55
CA ALA A 79 -36.98 9.63 6.85
C ALA A 79 -36.45 11.07 6.82
N ASP A 80 -35.71 11.43 5.77
CA ASP A 80 -35.18 12.78 5.60
C ASP A 80 -36.26 13.79 5.20
N GLN A 81 -37.26 13.36 4.42
CA GLN A 81 -38.40 14.20 4.06
C GLN A 81 -39.19 14.61 5.31
N ILE A 82 -39.52 13.66 6.18
CA ILE A 82 -40.27 13.95 7.41
C ILE A 82 -39.45 14.82 8.37
N ARG A 83 -38.14 14.54 8.48
CA ARG A 83 -37.23 15.25 9.39
C ARG A 83 -37.01 16.71 8.98
N HIS A 84 -36.82 16.97 7.69
CA HIS A 84 -36.49 18.29 7.18
C HIS A 84 -37.72 19.11 6.77
N HIS A 85 -38.81 18.45 6.36
CA HIS A 85 -39.97 19.09 5.75
C HIS A 85 -41.25 18.63 6.45
N TRP A 86 -41.52 19.20 7.64
CA TRP A 86 -42.70 18.96 8.48
C TRP A 86 -44.02 19.30 7.77
N GLY A 87 -44.50 18.41 6.91
CA GLY A 87 -45.75 18.55 6.14
C GLY A 87 -45.63 19.29 4.81
N ARG A 88 -44.42 19.70 4.39
CA ARG A 88 -44.20 20.26 3.03
C ARG A 88 -43.90 19.13 2.05
N THR A 89 -44.68 19.07 0.96
CA THR A 89 -44.55 18.07 -0.11
C THR A 89 -43.44 18.37 -1.12
N ILE A 90 -42.94 19.61 -1.16
CA ILE A 90 -41.87 20.06 -2.07
C ILE A 90 -40.95 21.04 -1.31
N PRO A 91 -39.63 20.98 -1.55
CA PRO A 91 -38.91 20.03 -2.39
C PRO A 91 -38.82 18.63 -1.77
N LEU A 92 -38.69 17.62 -2.63
CA LEU A 92 -38.54 16.21 -2.26
C LEU A 92 -37.06 15.90 -2.03
N GLU A 93 -36.75 15.31 -0.88
CA GLU A 93 -35.49 14.62 -0.65
C GLU A 93 -35.54 13.30 -1.43
N VAL A 94 -34.77 13.20 -2.51
CA VAL A 94 -34.75 12.03 -3.40
C VAL A 94 -33.37 11.41 -3.50
N ARG A 95 -33.35 10.13 -3.85
CA ARG A 95 -32.16 9.33 -4.11
C ARG A 95 -32.33 8.59 -5.44
N TYR A 96 -31.41 8.79 -6.36
CA TYR A 96 -31.46 8.17 -7.69
C TYR A 96 -30.06 7.85 -8.21
N ASP A 97 -29.98 6.87 -9.12
CA ASP A 97 -28.73 6.53 -9.79
C ASP A 97 -28.58 7.36 -11.07
N GLU A 98 -27.49 8.10 -11.19
CA GLU A 98 -27.13 8.83 -12.40
C GLU A 98 -26.06 8.08 -13.19
N PHE A 99 -26.29 7.87 -14.48
CA PHE A 99 -25.30 7.30 -15.38
C PHE A 99 -24.35 8.41 -15.86
N THR A 100 -23.23 8.56 -15.17
CA THR A 100 -22.30 9.68 -15.33
C THR A 100 -20.88 9.22 -15.64
N VAL A 101 -20.06 10.14 -16.14
CA VAL A 101 -18.60 9.99 -16.20
C VAL A 101 -17.94 10.43 -14.90
N ASP A 102 -18.64 11.09 -13.98
CA ASP A 102 -18.09 11.55 -12.70
C ASP A 102 -18.01 10.43 -11.66
N ILE A 103 -17.39 9.32 -12.03
CA ILE A 103 -17.25 8.11 -11.21
C ILE A 103 -15.90 8.09 -10.48
N PRO A 104 -15.78 7.33 -9.36
CA PRO A 104 -14.53 7.20 -8.60
C PRO A 104 -13.29 6.93 -9.45
N GLU A 105 -13.37 6.04 -10.44
CA GLU A 105 -12.24 5.72 -11.31
C GLU A 105 -11.73 6.95 -12.07
N ASN A 106 -12.62 7.73 -12.68
CA ASN A 106 -12.24 8.92 -13.44
C ASN A 106 -11.74 10.03 -12.51
N GLN A 107 -12.35 10.18 -11.33
CA GLN A 107 -11.92 11.13 -10.30
C GLN A 107 -10.49 10.83 -9.79
N ILE A 108 -10.13 9.55 -9.64
CA ILE A 108 -8.77 9.14 -9.24
C ILE A 108 -7.75 9.50 -10.32
N LEU A 109 -8.06 9.23 -11.59
CA LEU A 109 -7.19 9.60 -12.71
C LEU A 109 -7.02 11.13 -12.81
N LEU A 110 -8.10 11.89 -12.60
CA LEU A 110 -8.04 13.35 -12.57
C LEU A 110 -7.19 13.84 -11.39
N ALA A 111 -7.41 13.32 -10.19
CA ALA A 111 -6.65 13.68 -9.00
C ALA A 111 -5.15 13.41 -9.18
N ALA A 112 -4.78 12.24 -9.71
CA ALA A 112 -3.39 11.92 -10.00
C ALA A 112 -2.79 12.84 -11.08
N THR A 113 -3.55 13.16 -12.13
CA THR A 113 -3.15 14.11 -13.18
C THR A 113 -2.84 15.48 -12.59
N LEU A 114 -3.76 16.03 -11.79
CA LEU A 114 -3.60 17.33 -11.11
C LEU A 114 -2.44 17.32 -10.12
N ARG A 115 -2.23 16.19 -9.44
CA ARG A 115 -1.12 16.01 -8.50
C ARG A 115 0.23 16.05 -9.22
N LEU A 116 0.36 15.34 -10.35
CA LEU A 116 1.57 15.33 -11.16
C LEU A 116 1.87 16.72 -11.76
N PHE A 117 0.85 17.49 -12.13
CA PHE A 117 1.02 18.86 -12.63
C PHE A 117 1.72 19.80 -11.63
N LYS A 118 1.55 19.57 -10.33
CA LYS A 118 2.17 20.38 -9.28
C LYS A 118 3.66 20.07 -9.08
N LEU A 119 4.21 19.09 -9.79
CA LEU A 119 5.62 18.73 -9.64
C LEU A 119 6.51 19.62 -10.54
N PRO A 120 7.56 20.23 -9.97
CA PRO A 120 8.55 20.99 -10.73
C PRO A 120 9.35 20.09 -11.67
N THR A 121 9.47 18.80 -11.35
CA THR A 121 10.22 17.82 -12.15
C THR A 121 9.49 17.38 -13.43
N THR A 122 8.22 17.76 -13.62
CA THR A 122 7.48 17.39 -14.84
C THR A 122 8.04 18.10 -16.06
N ARG A 123 8.64 17.32 -16.96
CA ARG A 123 9.25 17.79 -18.21
C ARG A 123 8.19 18.32 -19.17
N HIS A 124 8.57 19.19 -20.10
CA HIS A 124 7.65 19.82 -21.06
C HIS A 124 6.76 18.80 -21.82
N LYS A 125 7.37 17.71 -22.33
CA LYS A 125 6.63 16.63 -23.02
C LYS A 125 5.59 15.95 -22.11
N GLN A 126 5.90 15.75 -20.83
CA GLN A 126 4.98 15.17 -19.85
C GLN A 126 3.84 16.14 -19.51
N ARG A 127 4.14 17.45 -19.38
CA ARG A 127 3.10 18.47 -19.16
C ARG A 127 2.07 18.50 -20.28
N ALA A 128 2.52 18.43 -21.54
CA ALA A 128 1.60 18.37 -22.68
C ALA A 128 0.69 17.13 -22.64
N ALA A 129 1.22 15.97 -22.27
CA ALA A 129 0.43 14.74 -22.15
C ALA A 129 -0.56 14.80 -20.97
N LEU A 130 -0.12 15.30 -19.80
CA LEU A 130 -0.99 15.52 -18.66
C LEU A 130 -2.10 16.54 -18.98
N GLN A 131 -1.82 17.56 -19.80
CA GLN A 131 -2.83 18.53 -20.22
C GLN A 131 -3.91 17.87 -21.08
N ARG A 132 -3.53 16.95 -21.98
CA ARG A 132 -4.50 16.17 -22.76
C ARG A 132 -5.38 15.31 -21.85
N LEU A 133 -4.79 14.61 -20.88
CA LEU A 133 -5.54 13.82 -19.90
C LEU A 133 -6.50 14.70 -19.10
N ARG A 134 -6.06 15.89 -18.67
CA ARG A 134 -6.91 16.86 -17.98
C ARG A 134 -8.09 17.32 -18.84
N LEU A 135 -7.85 17.60 -20.13
CA LEU A 135 -8.91 18.00 -21.06
C LEU A 135 -9.91 16.87 -21.31
N GLN A 136 -9.46 15.62 -21.42
CA GLN A 136 -10.35 14.46 -21.53
C GLN A 136 -11.22 14.25 -20.28
N LEU A 137 -10.75 14.70 -19.11
CA LEU A 137 -11.43 14.58 -17.81
C LEU A 137 -12.12 15.89 -17.39
N THR A 138 -12.46 16.79 -18.33
CA THR A 138 -13.04 18.11 -18.01
C THR A 138 -14.40 18.00 -17.32
N ASP A 139 -15.20 17.00 -17.67
CA ASP A 139 -16.54 16.77 -17.09
C ASP A 139 -16.50 15.94 -15.80
N VAL A 140 -15.31 15.76 -15.21
CA VAL A 140 -15.09 14.98 -13.98
C VAL A 140 -14.75 15.93 -12.84
N THR A 141 -15.41 15.75 -11.70
CA THR A 141 -15.21 16.62 -10.55
C THR A 141 -13.92 16.24 -9.82
N PRO A 142 -13.01 17.19 -9.51
CA PRO A 142 -11.87 16.89 -8.65
C PRO A 142 -12.35 16.41 -7.27
N PRO A 143 -11.92 15.22 -6.80
CA PRO A 143 -12.44 14.69 -5.55
C PRO A 143 -11.87 15.45 -4.35
N SER A 144 -12.73 15.79 -3.38
CA SER A 144 -12.34 16.45 -2.13
C SER A 144 -11.64 15.51 -1.15
N ALA A 145 -12.00 14.23 -1.19
CA ALA A 145 -11.37 13.13 -0.47
C ALA A 145 -11.05 11.99 -1.44
N ARG A 146 -10.09 11.11 -1.12
CA ARG A 146 -9.73 10.01 -2.02
C ARG A 146 -10.92 9.04 -2.15
N PRO A 147 -11.51 8.89 -3.35
CA PRO A 147 -12.62 7.97 -3.53
C PRO A 147 -12.09 6.53 -3.60
N THR A 148 -12.95 5.56 -3.31
CA THR A 148 -12.61 4.14 -3.36
C THR A 148 -13.11 3.49 -4.65
N TRP A 149 -12.35 2.55 -5.20
CA TRP A 149 -12.75 1.79 -6.37
C TRP A 149 -12.47 0.29 -6.19
N THR A 150 -13.28 -0.54 -6.84
CA THR A 150 -13.18 -2.01 -6.77
C THR A 150 -12.92 -2.59 -8.15
N PRO A 151 -11.96 -3.51 -8.32
CA PRO A 151 -11.74 -4.19 -9.58
C PRO A 151 -12.99 -4.93 -10.06
N SER A 152 -13.36 -4.68 -11.30
CA SER A 152 -14.43 -5.39 -11.99
C SER A 152 -14.05 -5.60 -13.46
N ARG A 153 -14.80 -6.47 -14.15
CA ARG A 153 -14.62 -6.64 -15.60
C ARG A 153 -14.90 -5.34 -16.36
N LEU A 154 -15.79 -4.48 -15.84
CA LEU A 154 -16.19 -3.21 -16.47
C LEU A 154 -15.05 -2.18 -16.46
N ASN A 155 -14.27 -2.14 -15.37
CA ASN A 155 -13.14 -1.22 -15.25
C ASN A 155 -11.78 -1.88 -15.55
N ALA A 156 -11.77 -3.10 -16.13
CA ALA A 156 -10.55 -3.87 -16.41
C ALA A 156 -9.46 -3.06 -17.14
N ARG A 157 -9.86 -2.26 -18.14
CA ARG A 157 -8.94 -1.37 -18.89
C ARG A 157 -8.36 -0.22 -18.07
N TYR A 158 -9.01 0.19 -16.98
CA TYR A 158 -8.57 1.29 -16.10
C TYR A 158 -7.66 0.80 -14.98
N GLN A 159 -7.77 -0.46 -14.56
CA GLN A 159 -7.08 -0.99 -13.37
C GLN A 159 -5.59 -0.67 -13.34
N PRO A 160 -4.79 -0.86 -14.42
CA PRO A 160 -3.37 -0.50 -14.39
C PRO A 160 -3.12 1.00 -14.14
N ALA A 161 -3.92 1.87 -14.74
CA ALA A 161 -3.79 3.31 -14.56
C ALA A 161 -4.20 3.73 -13.14
N LEU A 162 -5.26 3.13 -12.60
CA LEU A 162 -5.74 3.37 -11.25
C LEU A 162 -4.73 2.92 -10.19
N GLU A 163 -4.08 1.78 -10.38
CA GLU A 163 -3.02 1.30 -9.46
C GLU A 163 -1.85 2.29 -9.41
N ILE A 164 -1.38 2.80 -10.55
CA ILE A 164 -0.32 3.83 -10.56
C ILE A 164 -0.81 5.16 -9.99
N ALA A 165 -2.04 5.57 -10.30
CA ALA A 165 -2.65 6.77 -9.74
C ALA A 165 -2.68 6.72 -8.21
N GLU A 166 -3.05 5.57 -7.64
CA GLU A 166 -3.04 5.34 -6.20
C GLU A 166 -1.65 5.45 -5.58
N LEU A 167 -0.60 4.96 -6.25
CA LEU A 167 0.78 5.12 -5.80
C LEU A 167 1.21 6.60 -5.79
N ILE A 168 0.85 7.34 -6.84
CA ILE A 168 1.12 8.79 -6.95
C ILE A 168 0.41 9.55 -5.83
N LEU A 169 -0.87 9.25 -5.61
CA LEU A 169 -1.68 9.90 -4.59
C LEU A 169 -1.24 9.52 -3.18
N ALA A 170 -0.71 8.31 -2.95
CA ALA A 170 -0.12 7.89 -1.68
C ALA A 170 1.19 8.62 -1.35
N GLY A 171 1.90 9.15 -2.36
CA GLY A 171 3.12 9.92 -2.19
C GLY A 171 2.90 11.22 -1.41
N ARG A 172 3.62 11.39 -0.30
CA ARG A 172 3.57 12.63 0.49
C ARG A 172 4.26 13.75 -0.28
N SER A 173 3.56 14.86 -0.43
CA SER A 173 4.16 16.09 -0.96
C SER A 173 5.07 16.68 0.10
N PHE A 174 6.25 17.11 -0.32
CA PHE A 174 7.06 18.00 0.50
C PHE A 174 7.49 19.18 -0.36
N GLU A 175 7.52 20.35 0.26
CA GLU A 175 8.11 21.56 -0.29
C GLU A 175 9.29 21.93 0.60
N GLN A 176 10.51 21.86 0.06
CA GLN A 176 11.68 22.35 0.77
C GLN A 176 12.19 23.60 0.06
N ARG A 177 12.34 24.67 0.84
CA ARG A 177 12.87 25.96 0.38
C ARG A 177 14.32 26.05 0.85
N ALA A 178 15.26 25.89 -0.08
CA ALA A 178 16.68 26.11 0.19
C ALA A 178 17.11 27.33 -0.64
N GLY A 179 17.17 28.51 -0.02
CA GLY A 179 17.38 29.77 -0.72
C GLY A 179 16.24 30.10 -1.71
N ASP A 180 16.59 30.54 -2.93
CA ASP A 180 15.65 30.86 -4.01
C ASP A 180 15.08 29.64 -4.75
N VAL A 181 15.59 28.42 -4.48
CA VAL A 181 15.12 27.21 -5.13
C VAL A 181 14.05 26.54 -4.27
N ARG A 182 12.79 26.58 -4.74
CA ARG A 182 11.70 25.75 -4.22
C ARG A 182 11.76 24.38 -4.89
N VAL A 183 12.04 23.33 -4.12
CA VAL A 183 11.95 21.95 -4.60
C VAL A 183 10.70 21.30 -4.01
N THR A 184 9.71 21.07 -4.87
CA THR A 184 8.55 20.23 -4.55
C THR A 184 8.79 18.82 -5.08
N GLY A 185 8.56 17.80 -4.27
CA GLY A 185 8.77 16.41 -4.69
C GLY A 185 7.84 15.44 -3.96
N TYR A 186 8.04 14.14 -4.25
CA TYR A 186 7.46 13.06 -3.46
C TYR A 186 8.52 12.43 -2.57
N LEU A 187 8.18 12.26 -1.30
CA LEU A 187 8.94 11.40 -0.40
C LEU A 187 8.16 10.11 -0.17
N PHE A 188 8.85 9.00 -0.44
CA PHE A 188 8.40 7.68 -0.05
C PHE A 188 9.33 7.16 1.04
N SER A 189 8.76 6.70 2.15
CA SER A 189 9.55 6.02 3.19
C SER A 189 9.97 4.65 2.66
N MET A 190 11.26 4.48 2.35
CA MET A 190 11.79 3.19 1.89
C MET A 190 11.63 2.10 2.95
N ALA A 191 11.73 2.47 4.22
CA ALA A 191 11.44 1.58 5.34
C ALA A 191 10.00 1.09 5.30
N LYS A 192 9.04 2.01 5.21
CA LYS A 192 7.61 1.66 5.16
C LYS A 192 7.28 0.80 3.93
N ILE A 193 7.82 1.13 2.76
CA ILE A 193 7.58 0.33 1.55
C ILE A 193 8.09 -1.09 1.72
N PHE A 194 9.27 -1.25 2.33
CA PHE A 194 9.83 -2.56 2.61
C PHE A 194 9.00 -3.33 3.64
N GLU A 195 8.64 -2.69 4.75
CA GLU A 195 7.78 -3.26 5.81
C GLU A 195 6.43 -3.72 5.25
N ASP A 196 5.70 -2.83 4.57
CA ASP A 196 4.40 -3.13 3.98
C ASP A 196 4.51 -4.27 2.94
N PHE A 197 5.57 -4.28 2.12
CA PHE A 197 5.83 -5.35 1.16
C PHE A 197 6.07 -6.70 1.85
N VAL A 198 6.99 -6.76 2.81
CA VAL A 198 7.35 -8.01 3.50
C VAL A 198 6.13 -8.56 4.24
N ALA A 199 5.39 -7.71 4.96
CA ALA A 199 4.21 -8.12 5.69
C ALA A 199 3.16 -8.75 4.77
N VAL A 200 2.86 -8.10 3.63
CA VAL A 200 1.86 -8.59 2.68
C VAL A 200 2.35 -9.82 1.91
N ALA A 201 3.61 -9.84 1.45
CA ALA A 201 4.18 -10.99 0.76
C ALA A 201 4.27 -12.22 1.67
N LEU A 202 4.63 -12.03 2.93
CA LEU A 202 4.64 -13.10 3.92
C LEU A 202 3.22 -13.60 4.22
N ALA A 203 2.26 -12.69 4.37
CA ALA A 203 0.85 -13.07 4.54
C ALA A 203 0.35 -13.92 3.36
N GLU A 204 0.61 -13.51 2.12
CA GLU A 204 0.23 -14.27 0.93
C GLU A 204 0.91 -15.64 0.87
N ALA A 205 2.20 -15.72 1.23
CA ALA A 205 2.96 -16.97 1.25
C ALA A 205 2.50 -17.94 2.35
N LEU A 206 1.97 -17.43 3.47
CA LEU A 206 1.46 -18.24 4.58
C LEU A 206 0.01 -18.72 4.37
N LYS A 207 -0.77 -18.10 3.48
CA LYS A 207 -2.16 -18.49 3.21
C LYS A 207 -2.39 -20.00 2.99
N PRO A 208 -1.56 -20.73 2.22
CA PRO A 208 -1.74 -22.17 2.00
C PRO A 208 -1.70 -23.00 3.29
N TYR A 209 -1.09 -22.50 4.36
CA TYR A 209 -0.96 -23.17 5.65
C TYR A 209 -2.15 -22.96 6.59
N GLY A 210 -3.12 -22.12 6.19
CA GLY A 210 -4.26 -21.73 7.01
C GLY A 210 -3.89 -20.74 8.13
N GLY A 211 -4.89 -20.02 8.62
CA GLY A 211 -4.73 -18.94 9.59
C GLY A 211 -5.02 -17.56 9.00
N ARG A 212 -4.65 -16.51 9.75
CA ARG A 212 -4.83 -15.11 9.35
C ARG A 212 -3.63 -14.27 9.75
N ALA A 213 -3.22 -13.35 8.88
CA ALA A 213 -2.26 -12.31 9.24
C ALA A 213 -2.97 -11.23 10.06
N SER A 214 -2.29 -10.71 11.08
CA SER A 214 -2.61 -9.47 11.75
C SER A 214 -1.41 -8.53 11.62
N PHE A 215 -1.66 -7.36 11.04
CA PHE A 215 -0.64 -6.31 10.89
C PHE A 215 -0.79 -5.32 12.05
N GLN A 216 0.34 -4.81 12.57
CA GLN A 216 0.34 -3.86 13.70
C GLN A 216 -0.49 -4.40 14.88
N TYR A 217 -0.19 -5.63 15.32
CA TYR A 217 -1.01 -6.34 16.32
C TYR A 217 -0.98 -5.59 17.67
N PRO A 218 -2.13 -5.12 18.19
CA PRO A 218 -2.15 -4.34 19.42
C PRO A 218 -1.96 -5.26 20.63
N THR A 219 -0.95 -4.98 21.45
CA THR A 219 -0.70 -5.66 22.73
C THR A 219 0.12 -4.75 23.65
N HIS A 220 0.41 -5.19 24.88
CA HIS A 220 1.15 -4.40 25.87
C HIS A 220 2.27 -5.25 26.49
N LEU A 221 3.34 -4.58 26.91
CA LEU A 221 4.50 -5.25 27.49
C LEU A 221 4.25 -5.72 28.93
N ASP A 222 3.38 -5.01 29.63
CA ASP A 222 3.14 -5.12 31.05
C ASP A 222 1.69 -5.48 31.36
N ASP A 223 1.46 -6.12 32.51
CA ASP A 223 0.12 -6.51 32.98
C ASP A 223 -0.80 -5.30 33.25
N GLY A 224 -0.23 -4.10 33.37
CA GLY A 224 -0.95 -2.84 33.59
C GLY A 224 -1.42 -2.16 32.30
N ASP A 225 -1.12 -2.74 31.13
CA ASP A 225 -1.42 -2.16 29.80
C ASP A 225 -0.86 -0.72 29.61
N LEU A 226 0.26 -0.38 30.25
CA LEU A 226 0.85 0.97 30.21
C LEU A 226 1.83 1.15 29.05
N VAL A 227 2.44 0.07 28.58
CA VAL A 227 3.49 0.10 27.56
C VAL A 227 3.01 -0.61 26.30
N ASP A 228 2.56 0.17 25.33
CA ASP A 228 2.15 -0.32 24.00
C ASP A 228 3.29 -1.10 23.30
N VAL A 229 2.94 -2.28 22.79
CA VAL A 229 3.79 -3.11 21.94
C VAL A 229 3.01 -3.45 20.68
N ARG A 230 3.59 -3.16 19.51
CA ARG A 230 2.90 -3.34 18.22
C ARG A 230 3.78 -4.09 17.23
N PRO A 231 3.75 -5.43 17.22
CA PRO A 231 4.45 -6.20 16.22
C PRO A 231 3.90 -5.90 14.81
N ASP A 232 4.82 -5.68 13.86
CA ASP A 232 4.46 -5.34 12.48
C ASP A 232 3.67 -6.49 11.81
N PHE A 233 4.03 -7.74 12.11
CA PHE A 233 3.39 -8.93 11.57
C PHE A 233 3.22 -10.04 12.62
N VAL A 234 1.99 -10.52 12.77
CA VAL A 234 1.65 -11.72 13.54
C VAL A 234 0.82 -12.67 12.67
N TRP A 235 1.21 -13.95 12.61
CA TRP A 235 0.37 -14.99 12.03
C TRP A 235 -0.41 -15.68 13.13
N LEU A 236 -1.74 -15.70 12.99
CA LEU A 236 -2.67 -16.31 13.93
C LEU A 236 -3.21 -17.62 13.35
N ARG A 237 -3.18 -18.69 14.14
CA ARG A 237 -3.88 -19.96 13.85
C ARG A 237 -4.88 -20.21 14.97
N GLU A 238 -6.15 -20.45 14.61
CA GLU A 238 -7.23 -20.67 15.59
C GLU A 238 -7.32 -19.54 16.64
N GLY A 239 -7.05 -18.30 16.21
CA GLY A 239 -7.07 -17.12 17.07
C GLY A 239 -5.81 -16.89 17.90
N ARG A 240 -4.85 -17.82 17.92
CA ARG A 240 -3.61 -17.72 18.71
C ARG A 240 -2.40 -17.32 17.85
N PRO A 241 -1.52 -16.44 18.34
CA PRO A 241 -0.23 -16.17 17.72
C PRO A 241 0.59 -17.46 17.58
N VAL A 242 1.13 -17.70 16.39
CA VAL A 242 2.06 -18.83 16.13
C VAL A 242 3.37 -18.38 15.50
N ILE A 243 3.37 -17.21 14.84
CA ILE A 243 4.56 -16.59 14.26
C ILE A 243 4.48 -15.10 14.57
N VAL A 244 5.61 -14.54 15.00
CA VAL A 244 5.83 -13.09 15.00
C VAL A 244 7.02 -12.77 14.11
N ALA A 245 6.83 -11.77 13.25
CA ALA A 245 7.88 -11.27 12.37
C ALA A 245 7.90 -9.75 12.34
N ASP A 246 9.08 -9.21 12.11
CA ASP A 246 9.32 -7.78 12.02
C ASP A 246 10.31 -7.51 10.88
N ALA A 247 10.02 -6.50 10.06
CA ALA A 247 10.79 -6.18 8.88
C ALA A 247 11.52 -4.86 9.10
N LYS A 248 12.83 -4.80 8.81
CA LYS A 248 13.60 -3.57 8.94
C LYS A 248 14.43 -3.26 7.72
N TYR A 249 14.26 -2.03 7.22
CA TYR A 249 15.10 -1.46 6.18
C TYR A 249 16.27 -0.72 6.83
N LYS A 250 17.43 -1.38 6.95
CA LYS A 250 18.66 -0.76 7.45
C LYS A 250 19.69 -0.69 6.33
N ALA A 251 19.86 0.51 5.76
CA ALA A 251 20.82 0.77 4.70
C ALA A 251 22.28 0.72 5.19
N GLU A 252 22.53 0.89 6.50
CA GLU A 252 23.83 0.77 7.20
C GLU A 252 23.60 0.67 8.73
N LYS A 253 24.59 0.17 9.49
CA LYS A 253 24.50 0.07 10.96
C LYS A 253 24.55 1.49 11.58
N PRO A 254 23.52 1.97 12.29
CA PRO A 254 23.62 3.25 12.96
C PRO A 254 24.60 3.16 14.13
N ALA A 255 25.44 4.19 14.29
CA ALA A 255 26.26 4.35 15.49
C ALA A 255 25.33 4.64 16.68
N GLY A 256 25.32 3.75 17.69
CA GLY A 256 24.59 3.96 18.95
C GLY A 256 23.86 2.72 19.47
N PHE A 257 22.97 2.12 18.67
CA PHE A 257 22.15 0.94 19.08
C PHE A 257 22.05 -0.10 17.96
N PRO A 258 23.13 -0.85 17.67
CA PRO A 258 23.18 -1.77 16.53
C PRO A 258 22.17 -2.93 16.60
N ASN A 259 21.56 -3.19 17.76
CA ASN A 259 20.73 -4.37 18.05
C ASN A 259 19.33 -4.05 18.59
N ALA A 260 18.83 -2.81 18.47
CA ALA A 260 17.52 -2.42 19.02
C ALA A 260 16.37 -3.35 18.57
N ASP A 261 16.38 -3.74 17.29
CA ASP A 261 15.36 -4.63 16.71
C ASP A 261 15.35 -6.02 17.36
N LEU A 262 16.49 -6.52 17.84
CA LEU A 262 16.56 -7.80 18.55
C LEU A 262 15.89 -7.70 19.93
N TYR A 263 16.06 -6.58 20.62
CA TYR A 263 15.38 -6.35 21.90
C TYR A 263 13.87 -6.18 21.72
N GLN A 264 13.47 -5.46 20.67
CA GLN A 264 12.07 -5.31 20.30
C GLN A 264 11.44 -6.65 19.94
N LEU A 265 12.09 -7.47 19.11
CA LEU A 265 11.60 -8.80 18.77
C LEU A 265 11.53 -9.73 19.99
N LEU A 266 12.49 -9.63 20.91
CA LEU A 266 12.43 -10.37 22.17
C LEU A 266 11.19 -9.98 22.98
N ALA A 267 10.92 -8.68 23.13
CA ALA A 267 9.70 -8.21 23.79
C ALA A 267 8.44 -8.77 23.14
N TYR A 268 8.40 -8.82 21.80
CA TYR A 268 7.27 -9.42 21.08
C TYR A 268 7.11 -10.91 21.39
N CYS A 269 8.22 -11.66 21.40
CA CYS A 269 8.20 -13.08 21.74
C CYS A 269 7.72 -13.32 23.17
N THR A 270 8.16 -12.48 24.12
CA THR A 270 7.77 -12.58 25.52
C THR A 270 6.27 -12.34 25.71
N VAL A 271 5.73 -11.26 25.13
CA VAL A 271 4.31 -10.90 25.29
C VAL A 271 3.38 -11.89 24.58
N LEU A 272 3.82 -12.44 23.44
CA LEU A 272 3.01 -13.39 22.66
C LEU A 272 3.23 -14.86 23.05
N ASP A 273 4.07 -15.14 24.06
CA ASP A 273 4.51 -16.48 24.46
C ASP A 273 5.01 -17.33 23.27
N LEU A 274 5.87 -16.73 22.44
CA LEU A 274 6.44 -17.37 21.26
C LEU A 274 7.90 -17.77 21.52
N PRO A 275 8.28 -19.04 21.30
CA PRO A 275 9.66 -19.50 21.50
C PRO A 275 10.59 -19.03 20.39
N VAL A 276 10.06 -18.49 19.28
CA VAL A 276 10.84 -18.02 18.14
C VAL A 276 10.27 -16.73 17.57
N GLY A 277 11.14 -15.75 17.33
CA GLY A 277 10.83 -14.51 16.62
C GLY A 277 11.68 -14.36 15.37
N HIS A 278 11.15 -13.65 14.37
CA HIS A 278 11.78 -13.52 13.06
C HIS A 278 12.00 -12.05 12.66
N LEU A 279 13.24 -11.67 12.39
CA LEU A 279 13.59 -10.38 11.79
C LEU A 279 13.89 -10.58 10.31
N ILE A 280 13.42 -9.66 9.47
CA ILE A 280 13.63 -9.71 8.02
C ILE A 280 14.31 -8.41 7.61
N TYR A 281 15.59 -8.49 7.23
CA TYR A 281 16.39 -7.34 6.84
C TYR A 281 16.47 -7.18 5.33
N ALA A 282 16.30 -5.94 4.87
CA ALA A 282 16.64 -5.53 3.51
C ALA A 282 18.16 -5.48 3.34
N LYS A 283 18.79 -6.61 3.05
CA LYS A 283 20.24 -6.76 2.87
C LYS A 283 20.51 -7.77 1.77
N GLY A 284 21.68 -7.65 1.12
CA GLY A 284 22.15 -8.62 0.13
C GLY A 284 22.41 -10.02 0.73
N ASN A 285 23.17 -10.86 0.03
CA ASN A 285 23.43 -12.28 0.34
C ASN A 285 24.24 -12.57 1.64
N GLU A 286 24.04 -11.80 2.71
CA GLU A 286 24.50 -12.19 4.05
C GLU A 286 23.68 -13.42 4.53
N PRO A 287 24.31 -14.43 5.16
CA PRO A 287 23.59 -15.58 5.68
C PRO A 287 22.66 -15.21 6.84
N SER A 288 21.57 -15.97 7.00
CA SER A 288 20.68 -15.82 8.16
C SER A 288 21.44 -16.06 9.46
N ARG A 289 21.16 -15.25 10.49
CA ARG A 289 21.80 -15.38 11.81
C ARG A 289 20.77 -15.81 12.84
N GLN A 290 21.18 -16.67 13.77
CA GLN A 290 20.33 -17.13 14.86
C GLN A 290 20.94 -16.74 16.20
N TYR A 291 20.10 -16.24 17.10
CA TYR A 291 20.47 -15.85 18.45
C TYR A 291 19.58 -16.61 19.44
N THR A 292 20.18 -17.35 20.36
CA THR A 292 19.45 -17.94 21.49
C THR A 292 19.58 -17.02 22.69
N VAL A 293 18.46 -16.51 23.19
CA VAL A 293 18.44 -15.56 24.30
C VAL A 293 18.80 -16.28 25.59
N ARG A 294 19.85 -15.80 26.25
CA ARG A 294 20.31 -16.35 27.52
C ARG A 294 19.19 -16.29 28.55
N ARG A 295 18.98 -17.39 29.29
CA ARG A 295 18.00 -17.54 30.39
C ARG A 295 16.51 -17.45 29.99
N ALA A 296 16.19 -17.14 28.75
CA ALA A 296 14.81 -17.18 28.23
C ALA A 296 14.57 -18.40 27.31
N GLY A 297 15.62 -18.91 26.65
CA GLY A 297 15.49 -20.00 25.68
C GLY A 297 14.84 -19.60 24.35
N THR A 298 14.24 -18.40 24.27
CA THR A 298 13.71 -17.78 23.06
C THR A 298 14.77 -17.70 21.97
N ARG A 299 14.42 -18.07 20.74
CA ARG A 299 15.29 -17.97 19.57
C ARG A 299 14.89 -16.80 18.69
N LEU A 300 15.83 -15.93 18.37
CA LEU A 300 15.62 -14.83 17.42
C LEU A 300 16.36 -15.17 16.13
N VAL A 301 15.66 -15.19 15.00
CA VAL A 301 16.22 -15.53 13.70
C VAL A 301 16.17 -14.31 12.79
N ALA A 302 17.34 -13.82 12.39
CA ALA A 302 17.50 -12.73 11.43
C ALA A 302 17.68 -13.31 10.03
N HIS A 303 16.70 -13.07 9.17
CA HIS A 303 16.70 -13.37 7.74
C HIS A 303 17.13 -12.15 6.94
N THR A 304 17.66 -12.38 5.75
CA THR A 304 18.08 -11.36 4.80
C THR A 304 17.29 -11.54 3.51
N LEU A 305 16.91 -10.42 2.90
CA LEU A 305 16.17 -10.39 1.64
C LEU A 305 16.86 -9.44 0.67
N ASP A 306 17.37 -9.99 -0.42
CA ASP A 306 18.00 -9.22 -1.48
C ASP A 306 16.94 -8.53 -2.35
N LEU A 307 16.87 -7.20 -2.22
CA LEU A 307 15.89 -6.37 -2.92
C LEU A 307 16.26 -6.06 -4.37
N SER A 308 17.44 -6.48 -4.84
CA SER A 308 17.84 -6.36 -6.25
C SER A 308 17.20 -7.43 -7.13
N LEU A 309 16.75 -8.54 -6.53
CA LEU A 309 16.16 -9.67 -7.22
C LEU A 309 14.92 -9.28 -8.05
N PRO A 310 14.66 -9.98 -9.17
CA PRO A 310 13.40 -9.90 -9.88
C PRO A 310 12.18 -10.17 -8.99
N PRO A 311 11.01 -9.55 -9.28
CA PRO A 311 9.77 -9.78 -8.55
C PRO A 311 9.43 -11.25 -8.31
N ALA A 312 9.55 -12.10 -9.34
CA ALA A 312 9.27 -13.52 -9.24
C ALA A 312 10.19 -14.22 -8.22
N ASP A 313 11.50 -13.96 -8.30
CA ASP A 313 12.50 -14.54 -7.40
C ASP A 313 12.33 -14.03 -5.97
N LEU A 314 12.03 -12.74 -5.81
CA LEU A 314 11.76 -12.13 -4.52
C LEU A 314 10.53 -12.78 -3.84
N LEU A 315 9.47 -13.05 -4.61
CA LEU A 315 8.30 -13.77 -4.11
C LEU A 315 8.62 -15.24 -3.79
N ALA A 316 9.47 -15.89 -4.58
CA ALA A 316 9.94 -17.24 -4.27
C ALA A 316 10.75 -17.29 -2.96
N CYS A 317 11.61 -16.30 -2.70
CA CYS A 317 12.29 -16.14 -1.41
C CYS A 317 11.31 -15.99 -0.24
N MET A 318 10.22 -15.24 -0.42
CA MET A 318 9.17 -15.12 0.59
C MET A 318 8.41 -16.43 0.81
N GLY A 319 8.18 -17.21 -0.25
CA GLY A 319 7.64 -18.58 -0.15
C GLY A 319 8.53 -19.50 0.68
N ALA A 320 9.82 -19.58 0.32
CA ALA A 320 10.79 -20.39 1.06
C ALA A 320 10.97 -19.92 2.52
N LEU A 321 10.81 -18.63 2.79
CA LEU A 321 10.76 -18.11 4.16
C LEU A 321 9.53 -18.63 4.90
N ALA A 322 8.33 -18.52 4.32
CA ALA A 322 7.09 -19.03 4.92
C ALA A 322 7.18 -20.53 5.25
N ASP A 323 7.74 -21.34 4.34
CA ASP A 323 7.95 -22.78 4.55
C ASP A 323 8.83 -23.06 5.78
N ARG A 324 9.93 -22.32 5.92
CA ARG A 324 10.84 -22.45 7.09
C ARG A 324 10.16 -22.03 8.39
N LEU A 325 9.38 -20.95 8.38
CA LEU A 325 8.63 -20.50 9.56
C LEU A 325 7.65 -21.59 10.01
N MET A 326 6.87 -22.14 9.08
CA MET A 326 5.88 -23.16 9.37
C MET A 326 6.49 -24.49 9.83
N ALA A 327 7.61 -24.91 9.23
CA ALA A 327 8.35 -26.07 9.69
C ALA A 327 8.83 -25.88 11.15
N GLY A 328 9.26 -24.66 11.51
CA GLY A 328 9.62 -24.30 12.88
C GLY A 328 8.46 -24.47 13.86
N VAL A 329 7.26 -23.99 13.51
CA VAL A 329 6.05 -24.12 14.32
C VAL A 329 5.67 -25.60 14.52
N GLN A 330 5.70 -26.41 13.46
CA GLN A 330 5.37 -27.84 13.53
C GLN A 330 6.35 -28.63 14.39
N THR A 331 7.64 -28.29 14.34
CA THR A 331 8.67 -28.94 15.16
C THR A 331 8.46 -28.66 16.64
N LEU A 332 8.01 -27.44 16.99
CA LEU A 332 7.74 -27.04 18.37
C LEU A 332 6.47 -27.70 18.91
N ALA A 333 5.42 -27.82 18.10
CA ALA A 333 4.18 -28.50 18.48
C ALA A 333 4.34 -30.01 18.72
N ARG A 334 5.43 -30.62 18.24
CA ARG A 334 5.74 -32.05 18.41
C ARG A 334 6.67 -32.35 19.59
N ARG A 335 7.12 -31.34 20.35
CA ARG A 335 7.88 -31.59 21.57
C ARG A 335 6.90 -31.95 22.70
N PRO A 336 7.07 -33.13 23.33
CA PRO A 336 6.14 -33.67 24.33
C PRO A 336 6.11 -32.84 25.61
#